data_AF-A0A4R1BHT7-F1
#
_entry.id   AF-A0A4R1BHT7-F1
#
_cell.length_a   1.000
_cell.length_b   1.000
_cell.length_c   1.000
_cell.angle_alpha   90.00
_cell.angle_beta   90.00
_cell.angle_gamma   90.00
#
_symmetry.space_group_name_H-M   'P 1'
#
loop_
_entity.id
_entity.type
_entity.pdbx_description
1 polymer ?
#
loop_
_entity_poly.entity_id
_entity_poly.type
_entity_poly.pdbx_seq_one_letter_code
_entity_poly.pdbx_strand_id
1 'polypeptide(L)'
;MTPFRAGFYYGTFAVLVALAANFYFLFFDPAQTRDWVLAALASFMPVVALSAYLFLTILGALRVQPDRQEPGTTRRSQLLRSGALVGVMIGVLVGLAALFSTLLQATVLAESMRSFAAEAAPRIAAYVEEVRSGVSEPPPPTTVEQVERSLNPPQLRDLGRGIFTTVLLAAVLGIVGGVVGTLRGRPESEKARPPERPGRGTPPPTGS
;
A
#
# COMPACT_ATOMS: atom_id res chain seq x y z
N MET A 1 -3.16 -12.63 15.35
CA MET A 1 -3.90 -11.35 15.52
C MET A 1 -5.23 -11.46 14.79
N THR A 2 -6.30 -10.90 15.35
CA THR A 2 -7.60 -10.82 14.67
C THR A 2 -7.47 -9.98 13.38
N PRO A 3 -8.29 -10.22 12.35
CA PRO A 3 -8.22 -9.46 11.10
C PRO A 3 -8.43 -7.96 11.31
N PHE A 4 -9.32 -7.57 12.21
CA PHE A 4 -9.52 -6.17 12.58
C PHE A 4 -8.29 -5.57 13.29
N ARG A 5 -7.67 -6.27 14.25
CA ARG A 5 -6.48 -5.73 14.92
C ARG A 5 -5.29 -5.61 13.97
N ALA A 6 -5.08 -6.62 13.12
CA ALA A 6 -4.02 -6.59 12.13
C ALA A 6 -4.21 -5.45 11.13
N GLY A 7 -5.38 -5.37 10.48
CA GLY A 7 -5.60 -4.32 9.49
C GLY A 7 -5.59 -2.91 10.09
N PHE A 8 -6.04 -2.72 11.33
CA PHE A 8 -5.95 -1.41 11.99
C PHE A 8 -4.49 -1.06 12.30
N TYR A 9 -3.73 -1.99 12.89
CA TYR A 9 -2.33 -1.77 13.24
C TYR A 9 -1.47 -1.43 12.00
N TYR A 10 -1.52 -2.27 10.96
CA TYR A 10 -0.77 -2.01 9.72
C TYR A 10 -1.37 -0.84 8.92
N GLY A 11 -2.68 -0.62 9.02
CA GLY A 11 -3.38 0.51 8.44
C GLY A 11 -2.93 1.84 9.05
N THR A 12 -2.70 1.92 10.35
CA THR A 12 -2.15 3.13 11.00
C THR A 12 -0.77 3.48 10.43
N PHE A 13 0.11 2.49 10.26
CA PHE A 13 1.41 2.75 9.62
C PHE A 13 1.24 3.20 8.16
N ALA A 14 0.30 2.61 7.43
CA ALA A 14 0.02 3.02 6.06
C ALA A 14 -0.53 4.45 5.99
N VAL A 15 -1.36 4.86 6.95
CA VAL A 15 -1.84 6.24 7.09
C VAL A 15 -0.68 7.20 7.37
N LEU A 16 0.25 6.84 8.27
CA LEU A 16 1.44 7.67 8.51
C LEU A 16 2.28 7.86 7.25
N VAL A 17 2.50 6.79 6.47
CA VAL A 17 3.17 6.87 5.17
C VAL A 17 2.39 7.77 4.21
N ALA A 18 1.06 7.66 4.16
CA ALA A 18 0.22 8.49 3.32
C ALA A 18 0.32 9.97 3.69
N LEU A 19 0.29 10.30 4.98
CA LEU A 19 0.43 11.67 5.45
C LEU A 19 1.83 12.21 5.12
N ALA A 20 2.89 11.44 5.36
CA ALA A 20 4.25 11.84 5.01
C ALA A 20 4.40 12.09 3.49
N ALA A 21 3.84 11.21 2.66
CA ALA A 21 3.88 11.34 1.21
C ALA A 21 3.04 12.51 0.67
N ASN A 22 1.95 12.89 1.33
CA ASN A 22 1.10 14.00 0.91
C ASN A 22 1.61 15.36 1.46
N PHE A 23 2.28 15.37 2.61
CA PHE A 23 2.69 16.60 3.30
C PHE A 23 4.20 16.82 3.33
N TYR A 24 4.97 16.15 2.46
CA TYR A 24 6.43 16.31 2.44
C TYR A 24 6.87 17.76 2.25
N PHE A 25 6.11 18.57 1.50
CA PHE A 25 6.39 20.00 1.28
C PHE A 25 6.40 20.83 2.58
N LEU A 26 5.81 20.34 3.68
CA LEU A 26 5.89 21.00 4.98
C LEU A 26 7.23 20.79 5.69
N PHE A 27 7.99 19.77 5.29
CA PHE A 27 9.24 19.38 5.92
C PHE A 27 10.46 19.78 5.11
N PHE A 28 10.29 20.06 3.81
CA PHE A 28 11.37 20.43 2.91
C PHE A 28 11.20 21.88 2.45
N ASP A 29 12.20 22.70 2.76
CA ASP A 29 12.33 24.05 2.20
C ASP A 29 12.99 23.93 0.81
N PRO A 30 12.31 24.34 -0.28
CA PRO A 30 12.85 24.22 -1.63
C PRO A 30 14.09 25.09 -1.83
N ALA A 31 14.32 26.14 -1.03
CA ALA A 31 15.53 26.97 -1.09
C ALA A 31 16.77 26.22 -0.57
N GLN A 32 16.62 25.47 0.52
CA GLN A 32 17.71 24.79 1.23
C GLN A 32 17.94 23.34 0.78
N THR A 33 16.94 22.74 0.16
CA THR A 33 17.01 21.35 -0.30
C THR A 33 17.78 21.26 -1.61
N ARG A 34 18.62 20.22 -1.76
CA ARG A 34 19.37 19.97 -3.01
C ARG A 34 18.42 19.62 -4.15
N ASP A 35 18.69 20.12 -5.36
CA ASP A 35 17.81 19.97 -6.53
C ASP A 35 17.50 18.49 -6.87
N TRP A 36 18.50 17.60 -6.77
CA TRP A 36 18.29 16.17 -7.00
C TRP A 36 17.32 15.52 -6.00
N VAL A 37 17.28 16.01 -4.75
CA VAL A 37 16.35 15.50 -3.72
C VAL A 37 14.93 15.94 -4.05
N LEU A 38 14.74 17.20 -4.46
CA LEU A 38 13.44 17.72 -4.89
C LEU A 38 12.91 16.94 -6.10
N ALA A 39 13.77 16.70 -7.11
CA ALA A 39 13.41 15.92 -8.29
C ALA A 39 13.08 14.46 -7.94
N ALA A 40 13.84 13.85 -7.04
CA ALA A 40 13.60 12.48 -6.58
C ALA A 40 12.28 12.36 -5.78
N LEU A 41 11.99 13.32 -4.89
CA LEU A 41 10.74 13.34 -4.14
C LEU A 41 9.54 13.50 -5.07
N ALA A 42 9.57 14.47 -5.98
CA ALA A 42 8.48 14.70 -6.93
C ALA A 42 8.21 13.45 -7.81
N SER A 43 9.26 12.74 -8.20
CA SER A 43 9.15 11.62 -9.15
C SER A 43 8.84 10.27 -8.48
N PHE A 44 9.48 9.97 -7.35
CA PHE A 44 9.43 8.63 -6.76
C PHE A 44 8.50 8.51 -5.56
N MET A 45 8.07 9.61 -4.93
CA MET A 45 7.28 9.53 -3.70
C MET A 45 5.96 8.76 -3.87
N PRO A 46 5.18 8.94 -4.95
CA PRO A 46 3.96 8.14 -5.16
C PRO A 46 4.24 6.63 -5.26
N VAL A 47 5.33 6.24 -5.93
CA VAL A 47 5.73 4.84 -6.12
C VAL A 47 6.18 4.21 -4.80
N VAL A 48 6.97 4.96 -4.01
CA VAL A 48 7.42 4.54 -2.69
C VAL A 48 6.23 4.35 -1.74
N ALA A 49 5.27 5.28 -1.73
CA ALA A 49 4.07 5.18 -0.92
C ALA A 49 3.24 3.94 -1.29
N LEU A 50 3.01 3.71 -2.59
CA LEU A 50 2.28 2.53 -3.08
C LEU A 50 2.98 1.22 -2.68
N SER A 51 4.30 1.18 -2.81
CA SER A 51 5.12 0.02 -2.44
C SER A 51 5.03 -0.28 -0.94
N ALA A 52 5.04 0.77 -0.11
CA ALA A 52 4.86 0.64 1.33
C ALA A 52 3.46 0.12 1.69
N TYR A 53 2.40 0.60 1.02
CA TYR A 53 1.03 0.08 1.26
C TYR A 53 0.91 -1.39 0.90
N LEU A 54 1.50 -1.81 -0.23
CA LEU A 54 1.55 -3.21 -0.63
C LEU A 54 2.31 -4.05 0.39
N PHE A 55 3.49 -3.59 0.82
CA PHE A 55 4.30 -4.29 1.80
C PHE A 55 3.59 -4.45 3.16
N LEU A 56 2.96 -3.38 3.66
CA LEU A 56 2.17 -3.41 4.90
C LEU A 56 0.95 -4.32 4.78
N THR A 57 0.31 -4.35 3.61
CA THR A 57 -0.79 -5.27 3.32
C THR A 57 -0.34 -6.73 3.37
N ILE A 58 0.80 -7.04 2.75
CA ILE A 58 1.41 -8.37 2.80
C ILE A 58 1.73 -8.75 4.25
N LEU A 59 2.40 -7.87 5.01
CA LEU A 59 2.71 -8.11 6.42
C LEU A 59 1.45 -8.35 7.27
N GLY A 60 0.41 -7.54 7.08
CA GLY A 60 -0.86 -7.71 7.75
C GLY A 60 -1.50 -9.06 7.43
N ALA A 61 -1.53 -9.44 6.16
CA ALA A 61 -2.06 -10.72 5.70
C ALA A 61 -1.20 -11.92 6.15
N LEU A 62 0.10 -11.74 6.40
CA LEU A 62 0.98 -12.75 6.99
C LEU A 62 0.76 -12.94 8.50
N ARG A 63 0.31 -11.89 9.21
CA ARG A 63 0.17 -11.90 10.68
C ARG A 63 -1.25 -12.19 11.15
N VAL A 64 -2.23 -12.13 10.24
CA VAL A 64 -3.62 -12.45 10.57
C VAL A 64 -3.81 -13.93 10.88
N GLN A 65 -4.66 -14.22 11.84
CA GLN A 65 -5.16 -15.56 12.16
C GLN A 65 -6.70 -15.52 12.12
N PRO A 66 -7.37 -16.60 11.69
CA PRO A 66 -8.82 -16.67 11.73
C PRO A 66 -9.32 -16.59 13.18
N ASP A 67 -10.31 -15.73 13.44
CA ASP A 67 -10.89 -15.56 14.79
C ASP A 67 -11.77 -16.74 15.22
N ARG A 68 -12.41 -17.41 14.26
CA ARG A 68 -13.24 -18.60 14.50
C ARG A 68 -13.02 -19.61 13.39
N GLN A 69 -12.78 -20.86 13.78
CA GLN A 69 -12.89 -21.98 12.85
C GLN A 69 -14.37 -22.31 12.70
N GLU A 70 -14.99 -21.84 11.63
CA GLU A 70 -16.36 -22.21 11.31
C GLU A 70 -16.39 -23.71 10.92
N PRO A 71 -17.22 -24.53 11.60
CA PRO A 71 -17.35 -25.94 11.27
C PRO A 71 -17.73 -26.12 9.79
N GLY A 72 -16.97 -26.95 9.06
CA GLY A 72 -17.24 -27.26 7.65
C GLY A 72 -16.54 -26.38 6.60
N THR A 73 -15.71 -25.40 7.00
CA THR A 73 -14.95 -24.57 6.04
C THR A 73 -13.45 -24.89 6.05
N THR A 74 -12.81 -24.90 4.88
CA THR A 74 -11.37 -25.14 4.77
C THR A 74 -10.59 -23.97 5.34
N ARG A 75 -9.53 -24.23 6.11
CA ARG A 75 -8.59 -23.21 6.62
C ARG A 75 -8.16 -22.18 5.57
N ARG A 76 -8.04 -22.63 4.30
CA ARG A 76 -7.72 -21.77 3.15
C ARG A 76 -8.76 -20.69 2.87
N SER A 77 -10.06 -20.99 2.93
CA SER A 77 -11.11 -19.99 2.69
C SER A 77 -11.18 -18.96 3.81
N GLN A 78 -10.98 -19.39 5.06
CA GLN A 78 -10.93 -18.49 6.22
C GLN A 78 -9.74 -17.53 6.15
N LEU A 79 -8.56 -18.02 5.77
CA LEU A 79 -7.36 -17.19 5.59
C LEU A 79 -7.49 -16.25 4.38
N LEU A 80 -8.10 -16.69 3.28
CA LEU A 80 -8.44 -15.83 2.13
C LEU A 80 -9.29 -14.64 2.60
N ARG A 81 -10.42 -14.90 3.26
CA ARG A 81 -11.34 -13.85 3.71
C ARG A 81 -10.68 -12.92 4.72
N SER A 82 -9.93 -13.46 5.67
CA SER A 82 -9.22 -12.68 6.70
C SER A 82 -8.12 -11.81 6.09
N GLY A 83 -7.35 -12.34 5.14
CA GLY A 83 -6.32 -11.60 4.42
C GLY A 83 -6.91 -10.50 3.54
N ALA A 84 -8.00 -10.80 2.82
CA ALA A 84 -8.70 -9.81 2.00
C ALA A 84 -9.28 -8.67 2.85
N LEU A 85 -9.90 -8.99 3.99
CA LEU A 85 -10.45 -7.99 4.91
C LEU A 85 -9.36 -7.05 5.44
N VAL A 86 -8.18 -7.59 5.79
CA VAL A 86 -7.03 -6.78 6.22
C VAL A 86 -6.61 -5.81 5.10
N GLY A 87 -6.46 -6.29 3.86
CA GLY A 87 -6.06 -5.45 2.72
C GLY A 87 -7.07 -4.36 2.39
N VAL A 88 -8.37 -4.69 2.38
CA VAL A 88 -9.44 -3.70 2.18
C VAL A 88 -9.39 -2.64 3.27
N MET A 89 -9.22 -3.05 4.53
CA MET A 89 -9.24 -2.10 5.65
C MET A 89 -8.04 -1.14 5.61
N ILE A 90 -6.85 -1.64 5.25
CA ILE A 90 -5.67 -0.79 5.02
C ILE A 90 -5.96 0.21 3.88
N GLY A 91 -6.49 -0.26 2.76
CA GLY A 91 -6.83 0.61 1.62
C GLY A 91 -7.88 1.66 1.93
N VAL A 92 -8.89 1.32 2.72
CA VAL A 92 -9.92 2.28 3.19
C VAL A 92 -9.28 3.33 4.10
N LEU A 93 -8.44 2.93 5.07
CA LEU A 93 -7.77 3.87 5.98
C LEU A 93 -6.85 4.83 5.22
N VAL A 94 -6.04 4.30 4.29
CA VAL A 94 -5.17 5.11 3.43
C VAL A 94 -5.98 6.06 2.56
N GLY A 95 -7.06 5.57 1.94
CA GLY A 95 -7.92 6.39 1.09
C GLY A 95 -8.64 7.49 1.85
N LEU A 96 -9.14 7.21 3.05
CA LEU A 96 -9.70 8.24 3.93
C LEU A 96 -8.65 9.30 4.26
N ALA A 97 -7.43 8.88 4.65
CA ALA A 97 -6.35 9.82 4.92
C ALA A 97 -6.00 10.67 3.68
N ALA A 98 -5.99 10.07 2.49
CA ALA A 98 -5.77 10.80 1.24
C ALA A 98 -6.88 11.81 0.95
N LEU A 99 -8.16 11.45 1.13
CA LEU A 99 -9.29 12.37 0.95
C LEU A 99 -9.23 13.55 1.91
N PHE A 100 -8.93 13.30 3.19
CA PHE A 100 -8.72 14.37 4.16
C PHE A 100 -7.52 15.24 3.78
N SER A 101 -6.42 14.63 3.34
CA SER A 101 -5.23 15.36 2.88
C SER A 101 -5.55 16.26 1.70
N THR A 102 -6.28 15.76 0.70
CA THR A 102 -6.76 16.56 -0.44
C THR A 102 -7.62 17.73 0.02
N LEU A 103 -8.54 17.52 0.97
CA LEU A 103 -9.38 18.60 1.49
C LEU A 103 -8.53 19.69 2.17
N LEU A 104 -7.57 19.30 3.01
CA LEU A 104 -6.65 20.21 3.68
C LEU A 104 -5.79 20.99 2.69
N GLN A 105 -5.23 20.29 1.69
CA GLN A 105 -4.40 20.87 0.64
C GLN A 105 -5.18 21.82 -0.28
N ALA A 106 -6.44 21.49 -0.60
CA ALA A 106 -7.30 22.34 -1.42
C ALA A 106 -7.76 23.61 -0.70
N THR A 107 -7.70 23.64 0.63
CA THR A 107 -8.23 24.73 1.46
C THR A 107 -7.12 25.44 2.24
N VAL A 108 -6.73 24.88 3.38
CA VAL A 108 -5.82 25.51 4.34
C VAL A 108 -4.39 25.62 3.80
N LEU A 109 -3.93 24.63 3.06
CA LEU A 109 -2.54 24.54 2.58
C LEU A 109 -2.37 24.89 1.10
N ALA A 110 -3.41 25.44 0.47
CA ALA A 110 -3.35 25.75 -0.96
C ALA A 110 -2.24 26.76 -1.27
N GLU A 111 -2.08 27.79 -0.43
CA GLU A 111 -1.09 28.85 -0.66
C GLU A 111 0.35 28.39 -0.37
N SER A 112 0.54 27.58 0.66
CA SER A 112 1.85 26.99 0.97
C SER A 112 2.30 26.01 -0.11
N MET A 113 1.37 25.22 -0.70
CA MET A 113 1.71 24.37 -1.84
C MET A 113 2.02 25.17 -3.11
N ARG A 114 1.28 26.26 -3.40
CA ARG A 114 1.57 27.12 -4.56
C ARG A 114 2.93 27.79 -4.46
N SER A 115 3.26 28.34 -3.29
CA SER A 115 4.58 28.95 -3.05
C SER A 115 5.69 27.91 -3.16
N PHE A 116 5.52 26.73 -2.55
CA PHE A 116 6.47 25.62 -2.72
C PHE A 116 6.63 25.23 -4.20
N ALA A 117 5.53 25.11 -4.94
CA ALA A 117 5.56 24.74 -6.36
C ALA A 117 6.27 25.79 -7.22
N ALA A 118 5.99 27.07 -7.00
CA ALA A 118 6.61 28.18 -7.74
C ALA A 118 8.14 28.22 -7.55
N GLU A 119 8.63 27.84 -6.37
CA GLU A 119 10.06 27.82 -6.06
C GLU A 119 10.75 26.50 -6.46
N ALA A 120 10.10 25.36 -6.26
CA ALA A 120 10.66 24.05 -6.55
C ALA A 120 10.63 23.70 -8.06
N ALA A 121 9.57 24.07 -8.78
CA ALA A 121 9.39 23.71 -10.19
C ALA A 121 10.54 24.14 -11.12
N PRO A 122 11.07 25.38 -11.08
CA PRO A 122 12.17 25.77 -11.95
C PRO A 122 13.45 24.99 -11.64
N ARG A 123 13.73 24.69 -10.37
CA ARG A 123 14.92 23.93 -9.95
C ARG A 123 14.83 22.47 -10.40
N ILE A 124 13.67 21.84 -10.21
CA ILE A 124 13.42 20.46 -10.65
C ILE A 124 13.54 20.36 -12.17
N ALA A 125 12.92 21.27 -12.93
CA ALA A 125 12.99 21.25 -14.40
C ALA A 125 14.43 21.44 -14.90
N ALA A 126 15.18 22.38 -14.31
CA ALA A 126 16.59 22.60 -14.66
C ALA A 126 17.45 21.35 -14.39
N TYR A 127 17.29 20.73 -13.22
CA TYR A 127 18.01 19.50 -12.87
C TYR A 127 17.64 18.33 -13.77
N VAL A 128 16.36 18.15 -14.10
CA VAL A 128 15.91 17.09 -15.01
C VAL A 128 16.50 17.29 -16.40
N GLU A 129 16.54 18.53 -16.91
CA GLU A 129 17.15 18.82 -18.21
C GLU A 129 18.68 18.64 -18.20
N GLU A 130 19.35 19.00 -17.10
CA GLU A 130 20.77 18.73 -16.91
C GLU A 130 21.05 17.22 -16.98
N VAL A 131 20.32 16.41 -16.21
CA VAL A 131 20.46 14.94 -16.22
C VAL A 131 20.15 14.38 -17.60
N ARG A 132 19.10 14.89 -18.25
CA ARG A 132 18.68 14.48 -19.60
C ARG A 132 19.79 14.70 -20.63
N SER A 133 20.49 15.82 -20.56
CA SER A 133 21.61 16.14 -21.47
C SER A 133 22.77 15.14 -21.38
N GLY A 134 22.87 14.41 -20.27
CA GLY A 134 23.91 13.40 -20.01
C GLY A 134 23.53 11.96 -20.40
N VAL A 135 22.32 11.70 -20.91
CA VAL A 135 21.84 10.35 -21.23
C VAL A 135 21.73 10.14 -22.74
N SER A 136 22.19 8.98 -23.23
CA SER A 136 22.24 8.66 -24.67
C SER A 136 20.85 8.61 -25.34
N GLU A 137 19.82 8.20 -24.60
CA GLU A 137 18.41 8.26 -25.02
C GLU A 137 17.62 9.13 -24.04
N PRO A 138 17.56 10.45 -24.28
CA PRO A 138 16.90 11.35 -23.36
C PRO A 138 15.37 11.17 -23.38
N PRO A 139 14.71 11.11 -22.21
CA PRO A 139 13.26 11.19 -22.13
C PRO A 139 12.73 12.52 -22.71
N PRO A 140 11.40 12.70 -22.90
CA PRO A 140 10.82 13.95 -23.37
C PRO A 140 11.23 15.17 -22.51
N PRO A 141 11.33 16.38 -23.09
CA PRO A 141 11.66 17.59 -22.34
C PRO A 141 10.61 17.83 -21.25
N THR A 142 11.08 18.19 -20.06
CA THR A 142 10.21 18.53 -18.93
C THR A 142 10.18 20.05 -18.78
N THR A 143 8.99 20.66 -18.90
CA THR A 143 8.85 22.11 -18.75
C THR A 143 8.53 22.50 -17.31
N VAL A 144 8.91 23.71 -16.91
CA VAL A 144 8.58 24.28 -15.59
C VAL A 144 7.07 24.24 -15.34
N GLU A 145 6.26 24.62 -16.33
CA GLU A 145 4.79 24.59 -16.22
C GLU A 145 4.26 23.16 -15.95
N GLN A 146 4.89 22.14 -16.55
CA GLN A 146 4.50 20.75 -16.34
C GLN A 146 4.82 20.28 -14.91
N VAL A 147 6.00 20.64 -14.40
CA VAL A 147 6.39 20.34 -13.01
C VAL A 147 5.52 21.10 -12.03
N GLU A 148 5.31 22.40 -12.25
CA GLU A 148 4.48 23.25 -11.39
C GLU A 148 3.04 22.74 -11.34
N ARG A 149 2.46 22.35 -12.48
CA ARG A 149 1.11 21.74 -12.52
C ARG A 149 1.05 20.43 -11.73
N SER A 150 2.14 19.67 -11.65
CA SER A 150 2.21 18.42 -10.86
C SER A 150 2.37 18.65 -9.35
N LEU A 151 2.99 19.77 -8.95
CA LEU A 151 3.21 20.16 -7.56
C LEU A 151 2.08 21.02 -7.00
N ASN A 152 1.29 21.63 -7.88
CA ASN A 152 0.17 22.48 -7.50
C ASN A 152 -0.86 21.74 -6.64
N PRO A 153 -1.56 22.45 -5.74
CA PRO A 153 -2.51 21.81 -4.85
C PRO A 153 -3.65 21.15 -5.65
N PRO A 154 -4.14 19.99 -5.19
CA PRO A 154 -5.29 19.35 -5.78
C PRO A 154 -6.54 20.22 -5.61
N GLN A 155 -7.49 20.08 -6.53
CA GLN A 155 -8.71 20.87 -6.52
C GLN A 155 -9.89 20.08 -5.96
N LEU A 156 -10.94 20.76 -5.50
CA LEU A 156 -12.14 20.10 -4.99
C LEU A 156 -12.83 19.21 -6.03
N ARG A 157 -12.71 19.52 -7.33
CA ARG A 157 -13.19 18.63 -8.40
C ARG A 157 -12.43 17.30 -8.48
N ASP A 158 -11.21 17.25 -7.95
CA ASP A 158 -10.39 16.04 -7.93
C ASP A 158 -10.81 15.09 -6.79
N LEU A 159 -11.67 15.51 -5.85
CA LEU A 159 -12.21 14.62 -4.81
C LEU A 159 -12.92 13.40 -5.42
N GLY A 160 -13.67 13.60 -6.50
CA GLY A 160 -14.36 12.51 -7.19
C GLY A 160 -13.38 11.45 -7.73
N ARG A 161 -12.26 11.90 -8.31
CA ARG A 161 -11.17 11.02 -8.72
C ARG A 161 -10.52 10.35 -7.50
N GLY A 162 -10.32 11.08 -6.40
CA GLY A 162 -9.78 10.54 -5.15
C GLY A 162 -10.63 9.43 -4.53
N ILE A 163 -11.96 9.55 -4.57
CA ILE A 163 -12.88 8.50 -4.11
C ILE A 163 -12.73 7.25 -4.99
N PHE A 164 -12.73 7.41 -6.31
CA PHE A 164 -12.56 6.29 -7.22
C PHE A 164 -11.20 5.59 -7.03
N THR A 165 -10.11 6.36 -6.92
CA THR A 165 -8.76 5.85 -6.63
C THR A 165 -8.71 5.13 -5.30
N THR A 166 -9.42 5.62 -4.28
CA THR A 166 -9.54 4.96 -2.97
C THR A 166 -10.23 3.61 -3.09
N VAL A 167 -11.35 3.54 -3.79
CA VAL A 167 -12.08 2.27 -4.01
C VAL A 167 -11.20 1.28 -4.77
N LEU A 168 -10.52 1.73 -5.82
CA LEU A 168 -9.61 0.90 -6.60
C LEU A 168 -8.44 0.40 -5.76
N LEU A 169 -7.83 1.27 -4.96
CA LEU A 169 -6.73 0.92 -4.05
C LEU A 169 -7.19 -0.11 -3.02
N ALA A 170 -8.35 0.09 -2.38
CA ALA A 170 -8.92 -0.85 -1.43
C ALA A 170 -9.22 -2.21 -2.07
N ALA A 171 -9.72 -2.23 -3.30
CA ALA A 171 -9.94 -3.45 -4.06
C ALA A 171 -8.62 -4.17 -4.37
N VAL A 172 -7.61 -3.46 -4.88
CA VAL A 172 -6.29 -4.03 -5.20
C VAL A 172 -5.61 -4.58 -3.95
N LEU A 173 -5.56 -3.83 -2.84
CA LEU A 173 -4.97 -4.30 -1.59
C LEU A 173 -5.77 -5.46 -1.00
N GLY A 174 -7.10 -5.45 -1.13
CA GLY A 174 -7.95 -6.59 -0.79
C GLY A 174 -7.60 -7.87 -1.56
N ILE A 175 -7.38 -7.76 -2.88
CA ILE A 175 -6.95 -8.89 -3.71
C ILE A 175 -5.57 -9.38 -3.26
N VAL A 176 -4.60 -8.49 -3.06
CA VAL A 176 -3.25 -8.85 -2.58
C VAL A 176 -3.33 -9.57 -1.24
N GLY A 177 -4.10 -9.04 -0.29
CA GLY A 177 -4.31 -9.67 1.01
C GLY A 177 -4.97 -11.05 0.90
N GLY A 178 -5.96 -11.20 0.02
CA GLY A 178 -6.61 -12.48 -0.28
C GLY A 178 -5.66 -13.50 -0.88
N VAL A 179 -4.81 -13.09 -1.85
CA VAL A 179 -3.77 -13.94 -2.45
C VAL A 179 -2.81 -14.44 -1.37
N VAL A 180 -2.27 -13.55 -0.53
CA VAL A 180 -1.39 -13.94 0.58
C VAL A 180 -2.11 -14.92 1.53
N GLY A 181 -3.38 -14.66 1.87
CA GLY A 181 -4.21 -15.56 2.67
C GLY A 181 -4.34 -16.96 2.05
N THR A 182 -4.59 -17.05 0.74
CA THR A 182 -4.68 -18.34 0.04
C THR A 182 -3.36 -19.09 -0.03
N LEU A 183 -2.25 -18.38 -0.22
CA LEU A 183 -0.90 -18.98 -0.27
C LEU A 183 -0.51 -19.58 1.08
N ARG A 184 -0.87 -18.92 2.18
CA ARG A 184 -0.66 -19.43 3.56
C ARG A 184 -1.56 -20.61 3.91
N GLY A 185 -2.74 -20.67 3.29
CA GLY A 185 -3.70 -21.75 3.48
C GLY A 185 -3.46 -22.97 2.62
N ARG A 186 -2.33 -23.05 1.88
CA ARG A 186 -1.97 -24.25 1.14
C ARG A 186 -1.93 -25.44 2.11
N PRO A 187 -2.55 -26.58 1.77
CA PRO A 187 -2.35 -27.79 2.54
C PRO A 187 -0.85 -28.04 2.55
N GLU A 188 -0.26 -28.33 3.72
CA GLU A 188 1.00 -29.04 3.72
C GLU A 188 0.77 -30.24 2.81
N SER A 189 1.49 -30.30 1.68
CA SER A 189 1.61 -31.55 0.94
C SER A 189 2.02 -32.57 1.97
N GLU A 190 1.06 -33.40 2.36
CA GLU A 190 1.20 -34.82 2.69
C GLU A 190 2.65 -35.22 2.90
N LYS A 191 3.26 -34.65 3.93
CA LYS A 191 4.67 -34.86 4.23
C LYS A 191 4.68 -36.15 5.02
N ALA A 192 4.68 -37.24 4.26
CA ALA A 192 5.01 -38.59 4.68
C ALA A 192 4.35 -39.01 6.01
N ARG A 193 3.06 -39.36 5.99
CA ARG A 193 2.66 -40.50 6.82
C ARG A 193 3.24 -41.74 6.13
N PRO A 194 4.15 -42.50 6.77
CA PRO A 194 4.50 -43.81 6.26
C PRO A 194 3.19 -44.62 6.11
N PRO A 195 3.05 -45.46 5.08
CA PRO A 195 1.87 -46.30 4.95
C PRO A 195 1.68 -47.10 6.24
N GLU A 196 0.50 -46.95 6.82
CA GLU A 196 0.03 -47.75 7.94
C GLU A 196 0.18 -49.23 7.54
N ARG A 197 1.08 -49.97 8.20
CA ARG A 197 1.28 -51.39 7.90
C ARG A 197 -0.04 -52.12 8.14
N PRO A 198 -0.60 -52.83 7.15
CA PRO A 198 -1.76 -53.67 7.39
C PRO A 198 -1.31 -54.92 8.17
N GLY A 199 -1.96 -55.17 9.30
CA GLY A 199 -2.01 -56.50 9.89
C GLY A 199 -1.26 -56.69 11.21
N ARG A 200 -2.02 -56.68 12.30
CA ARG A 200 -1.96 -57.78 13.27
C ARG A 200 -3.37 -57.98 13.83
N GLY A 201 -4.01 -59.07 13.40
CA GLY A 201 -5.31 -59.49 13.90
C GLY A 201 -5.28 -59.66 15.41
N THR A 202 -6.27 -59.08 16.06
CA THR A 202 -6.67 -59.46 17.42
C THR A 202 -7.25 -60.88 17.38
N PRO A 203 -6.73 -61.84 18.15
CA PRO A 203 -7.40 -63.13 18.30
C PRO A 203 -8.72 -62.97 19.08
N PRO A 204 -9.67 -63.90 18.92
CA PRO A 204 -11.01 -63.80 19.48
C PRO A 204 -11.00 -63.94 21.02
N PRO A 205 -12.05 -63.46 21.70
CA PRO A 205 -12.14 -63.52 23.15
C PRO A 205 -12.29 -64.97 23.63
N THR A 206 -11.34 -65.43 24.44
CA THR A 206 -11.53 -66.63 25.26
C THR A 206 -12.43 -66.26 26.43
N GLY A 207 -13.65 -66.80 26.42
CA GLY A 207 -14.54 -66.76 27.56
C GLY A 207 -14.15 -67.78 28.63
N SER A 208 -14.30 -67.37 29.89
CA SER A 208 -14.77 -68.15 31.04
C SER A 208 -14.95 -67.21 32.22
#